data_AF-A0A3Q1FYI0-F1
#
_entry.id   AF-A0A3Q1FYI0-F1
#
_cell.length_a   1.000
_cell.length_b   1.000
_cell.length_c   1.000
_cell.angle_alpha   90.00
_cell.angle_beta   90.00
_cell.angle_gamma   90.00
#
_symmetry.space_group_name_H-M   'P 1'
#
loop_
_entity.id
_entity.type
_entity.pdbx_description
1 polymer ?
#
loop_
_entity_poly.entity_id
_entity_poly.type
_entity_poly.pdbx_seq_one_letter_code
_entity_poly.pdbx_strand_id
1 'polypeptide(L)'
;MLSDLTMKQRRHEKRMGARSVAGCVVAAFLWSVASAQLRYSISEETNEGTVVGNVAKDLGLDKSTLKDRKYRIVSSDADPLFYVSQNDGVLYVRRKIDREEVCAQSSTHSLVLTALDGGKPPKSGNMNIVVNVLDVNDNTPVFSKDVYSVLLSENAPIGTTVIQVNATDLDDGQNGEIYYSFGNSVSNQLFAIFDINPSTGEITVKGVIDYEQKDKYEIEIEASDKGLAPLTTEKSVIIKIVDVNDNAPEIEVTSFSSSIPEDSRPGTTTIS
;
A
#
# COMPACT_ATOMS: atom_id res chain seq x y z
N MET A 1 32.39 15.13 -33.20
CA MET A 1 32.01 14.41 -31.96
C MET A 1 30.63 14.77 -31.39
N LEU A 2 30.21 16.03 -31.25
CA LEU A 2 28.75 16.34 -31.12
C LEU A 2 27.95 15.89 -32.36
N SER A 3 28.64 15.74 -33.49
CA SER A 3 28.17 15.18 -34.75
C SER A 3 28.08 13.64 -34.81
N ASP A 4 28.76 12.91 -33.91
CA ASP A 4 28.88 11.45 -34.05
C ASP A 4 27.75 10.70 -33.32
N LEU A 5 27.23 11.28 -32.24
CA LEU A 5 26.01 10.80 -31.58
C LEU A 5 24.78 10.97 -32.47
N THR A 6 24.71 12.07 -33.24
CA THR A 6 23.65 12.32 -34.24
C THR A 6 23.76 11.41 -35.46
N MET A 7 24.96 10.91 -35.81
CA MET A 7 25.18 10.06 -37.00
C MET A 7 24.88 8.58 -36.76
N LYS A 8 25.05 8.06 -35.53
CA LYS A 8 24.73 6.65 -35.23
C LYS A 8 23.22 6.36 -35.26
N GLN A 9 22.39 7.33 -34.88
CA GLN A 9 20.92 7.23 -35.00
C GLN A 9 20.47 7.13 -36.46
N ARG A 10 21.08 7.88 -37.39
CA ARG A 10 20.72 7.86 -38.82
C ARG A 10 21.09 6.57 -39.57
N ARG A 11 22.01 5.75 -39.06
CA ARG A 11 22.42 4.50 -39.72
C ARG A 11 21.47 3.32 -39.46
N HIS A 12 20.67 3.36 -38.38
CA HIS A 12 19.72 2.30 -38.08
C HIS A 12 18.39 2.42 -38.84
N GLU A 13 18.03 3.61 -39.32
CA GLU A 13 16.76 3.85 -40.04
C GLU A 13 16.85 3.65 -41.57
N LYS A 14 18.06 3.49 -42.15
CA LYS A 14 18.24 3.38 -43.62
C LYS A 14 18.33 1.96 -44.18
N ARG A 15 17.75 0.98 -43.49
CA ARG A 15 17.61 -0.40 -43.98
C ARG A 15 16.17 -0.88 -43.94
N MET A 16 15.26 -0.18 -44.59
CA MET A 16 13.98 -0.74 -45.02
C MET A 16 13.43 0.03 -46.23
N GLY A 17 13.30 -0.69 -47.36
CA GLY A 17 12.31 -0.45 -48.42
C GLY A 17 12.36 0.87 -49.19
N ALA A 18 13.10 0.90 -50.29
CA ALA A 18 12.77 1.79 -51.40
C ALA A 18 11.55 1.22 -52.15
N ARG A 19 10.42 1.92 -52.14
CA ARG A 19 9.40 1.89 -53.21
C ARG A 19 8.56 3.18 -53.17
N SER A 20 8.53 3.85 -54.32
CA SER A 20 7.88 5.12 -54.63
C SER A 20 6.35 5.02 -54.61
N VAL A 21 5.63 6.01 -54.06
CA VAL A 21 4.54 6.77 -54.70
C VAL A 21 4.39 8.14 -54.01
N ALA A 22 4.15 9.18 -54.80
CA ALA A 22 3.97 10.58 -54.45
C ALA A 22 2.64 10.91 -53.73
N GLY A 23 2.63 11.99 -52.93
CA GLY A 23 1.40 12.62 -52.44
C GLY A 23 1.63 13.62 -51.30
N CYS A 24 1.39 14.91 -51.57
CA CYS A 24 1.28 16.01 -50.59
C CYS A 24 0.44 15.65 -49.36
N VAL A 25 0.87 16.08 -48.15
CA VAL A 25 0.13 16.98 -47.25
C VAL A 25 1.13 17.46 -46.16
N VAL A 26 1.09 18.76 -45.90
CA VAL A 26 1.82 19.46 -44.85
C VAL A 26 1.51 18.85 -43.48
N ALA A 27 2.48 18.19 -42.87
CA ALA A 27 2.45 17.87 -41.45
C ALA A 27 3.59 18.64 -40.79
N ALA A 28 3.25 19.75 -40.14
CA ALA A 28 4.12 20.41 -39.17
C ALA A 28 4.31 19.45 -38.00
N PHE A 29 5.29 18.57 -38.14
CA PHE A 29 5.76 17.70 -37.08
C PHE A 29 6.45 18.59 -36.04
N LEU A 30 5.70 18.98 -35.00
CA LEU A 30 6.29 19.37 -33.72
C LEU A 30 7.03 18.13 -33.21
N TRP A 31 8.29 17.97 -33.60
CA TRP A 31 9.18 17.02 -32.94
C TRP A 31 9.40 17.55 -31.54
N SER A 32 8.62 17.02 -30.60
CA SER A 32 9.05 16.92 -29.22
C SER A 32 10.42 16.26 -29.26
N VAL A 33 11.47 17.04 -29.01
CA VAL A 33 12.79 16.50 -28.77
C VAL A 33 12.68 15.81 -27.42
N ALA A 34 12.29 14.53 -27.43
CA ALA A 34 12.43 13.70 -26.26
C ALA A 34 13.92 13.73 -25.91
N SER A 35 14.27 14.43 -24.84
CA SER A 35 15.61 14.39 -24.26
C SER A 35 15.96 12.92 -24.04
N ALA A 36 17.04 12.44 -24.66
CA ALA A 36 17.56 11.13 -24.36
C ALA A 36 17.78 11.07 -22.84
N GLN A 37 17.18 10.07 -22.19
CA GLN A 37 17.29 9.84 -20.76
C GLN A 37 17.65 8.37 -20.55
N LEU A 38 18.54 8.11 -19.62
CA LEU A 38 18.80 6.74 -19.18
C LEU A 38 17.78 6.37 -18.11
N ARG A 39 17.34 5.11 -18.13
CA ARG A 39 16.37 4.58 -17.18
C ARG A 39 16.97 3.36 -16.51
N TYR A 40 16.94 3.36 -15.19
CA TYR A 40 17.29 2.22 -14.36
C TYR A 40 16.14 1.92 -13.40
N SER A 41 16.12 0.71 -12.87
CA SER A 41 15.19 0.32 -11.82
C SER A 41 15.98 -0.39 -10.73
N ILE A 42 15.61 -0.14 -9.48
CA ILE A 42 16.20 -0.79 -8.31
C ILE A 42 15.10 -0.95 -7.26
N SER A 43 15.09 -2.06 -6.55
CA SER A 43 14.21 -2.21 -5.40
C SER A 43 14.68 -1.33 -4.25
N GLU A 44 13.74 -0.89 -3.44
CA GLU A 44 14.07 -0.32 -2.14
C GLU A 44 14.68 -1.35 -1.18
N GLU A 45 14.96 -0.93 0.05
CA GLU A 45 15.61 -1.72 1.08
C GLU A 45 16.98 -2.27 0.65
N THR A 46 17.57 -1.65 -0.38
CA THR A 46 18.87 -2.00 -0.92
C THR A 46 19.99 -1.36 -0.12
N ASN A 47 21.02 -2.15 0.14
CA ASN A 47 22.18 -1.70 0.91
C ASN A 47 23.02 -0.68 0.13
N GLU A 48 23.70 0.20 0.87
CA GLU A 48 24.72 1.09 0.32
C GLU A 48 25.77 0.31 -0.49
N GLY A 49 26.18 0.89 -1.63
CA GLY A 49 27.15 0.28 -2.52
C GLY A 49 26.58 -0.76 -3.49
N THR A 50 25.27 -1.01 -3.46
CA THR A 50 24.59 -1.84 -4.45
C THR A 50 24.69 -1.20 -5.84
N VAL A 51 24.98 -2.02 -6.86
CA VAL A 51 25.08 -1.58 -8.25
C VAL A 51 23.67 -1.42 -8.83
N VAL A 52 23.37 -0.23 -9.34
CA VAL A 52 22.11 0.06 -10.05
C VAL A 52 22.27 -0.13 -11.56
N GLY A 53 23.40 0.28 -12.14
CA GLY A 53 23.62 0.19 -13.58
C GLY A 53 24.95 0.77 -14.04
N ASN A 54 25.36 0.46 -15.27
CA ASN A 54 26.63 0.94 -15.83
C ASN A 54 26.41 2.10 -16.81
N VAL A 55 26.39 3.31 -16.25
CA VAL A 55 26.16 4.56 -17.00
C VAL A 55 27.21 4.78 -18.08
N ALA A 56 28.50 4.55 -17.78
CA ALA A 56 29.56 4.76 -18.77
C ALA A 56 29.39 3.83 -19.98
N LYS A 57 29.08 2.55 -19.74
CA LYS A 57 28.82 1.58 -20.81
C LYS A 57 27.62 2.00 -21.66
N ASP A 58 26.53 2.42 -21.04
CA ASP A 58 25.30 2.78 -21.74
C ASP A 58 25.45 4.08 -22.56
N LEU A 59 26.34 4.99 -22.11
CA LEU A 59 26.75 6.18 -22.86
C LEU A 59 27.85 5.90 -23.90
N GLY A 60 28.36 4.67 -23.99
CA GLY A 60 29.46 4.30 -24.88
C GLY A 60 30.80 4.97 -24.52
N LEU A 61 31.00 5.30 -23.24
CA LEU A 61 32.23 5.87 -22.71
C LEU A 61 33.20 4.77 -22.32
N ASP A 62 34.47 4.94 -22.70
CA ASP A 62 35.53 4.01 -22.32
C ASP A 62 36.06 4.32 -20.91
N LYS A 63 36.14 3.29 -20.06
CA LYS A 63 36.52 3.39 -18.64
C LYS A 63 37.88 4.05 -18.45
N SER A 64 38.84 3.79 -19.35
CA SER A 64 40.19 4.36 -19.26
C SER A 64 40.19 5.88 -19.45
N THR A 65 39.27 6.39 -20.28
CA THR A 65 39.16 7.82 -20.60
C THR A 65 38.32 8.62 -19.61
N LEU A 66 37.64 7.97 -18.66
CA LEU A 66 36.76 8.66 -17.71
C LEU A 66 37.52 9.61 -16.78
N LYS A 67 38.68 9.15 -16.27
CA LYS A 67 39.57 9.94 -15.40
C LYS A 67 40.23 11.08 -16.17
N ASP A 68 40.68 10.80 -17.39
CA ASP A 68 41.38 11.77 -18.25
C ASP A 68 40.47 12.92 -18.69
N ARG A 69 39.18 12.63 -18.87
CA ARG A 69 38.19 13.62 -19.30
C ARG A 69 37.60 14.44 -18.15
N LYS A 70 37.93 14.13 -16.89
CA LYS A 70 37.42 14.82 -15.68
C LYS A 70 35.89 14.89 -15.63
N TYR A 71 35.21 13.82 -16.06
CA TYR A 71 33.76 13.77 -15.95
C TYR A 71 33.34 13.86 -14.47
N ARG A 72 32.54 14.87 -14.12
CA ARG A 72 32.07 15.10 -12.75
C ARG A 72 30.56 15.02 -12.71
N ILE A 73 30.06 13.87 -12.24
CA ILE A 73 28.64 13.65 -12.05
C ILE A 73 28.20 14.36 -10.76
N VAL A 74 27.21 15.24 -10.88
CA VAL A 74 26.69 16.05 -9.78
C VAL A 74 25.18 15.86 -9.77
N SER A 75 24.64 15.15 -8.77
CA SER A 75 23.20 15.18 -8.55
C SER A 75 22.78 16.60 -8.18
N SER A 76 21.59 17.01 -8.62
CA SER A 76 20.99 18.28 -8.22
C SER A 76 20.54 18.28 -6.76
N ASP A 77 20.45 17.11 -6.13
CA ASP A 77 19.88 16.96 -4.80
C ASP A 77 20.90 17.24 -3.70
N ALA A 78 20.45 17.91 -2.63
CA ALA A 78 21.29 18.23 -1.48
C ALA A 78 21.77 16.97 -0.74
N ASP A 79 20.96 15.90 -0.75
CA ASP A 79 21.29 14.58 -0.21
C ASP A 79 20.92 13.49 -1.24
N PRO A 80 21.86 13.10 -2.12
CA PRO A 80 21.53 12.23 -3.25
C PRO A 80 21.45 10.75 -2.84
N LEU A 81 20.37 10.08 -3.22
CA LEU A 81 20.20 8.63 -2.99
C LEU A 81 21.21 7.78 -3.76
N PHE A 82 21.67 8.27 -4.91
CA PHE A 82 22.57 7.56 -5.79
C PHE A 82 23.79 8.40 -6.14
N TYR A 83 24.89 7.72 -6.47
CA TYR A 83 26.08 8.36 -6.98
C TYR A 83 26.68 7.54 -8.11
N VAL A 84 27.32 8.20 -9.07
CA VAL A 84 28.09 7.51 -10.11
C VAL A 84 29.57 7.60 -9.75
N SER A 85 30.23 6.45 -9.68
CA SER A 85 31.65 6.36 -9.41
C SER A 85 32.46 6.89 -10.61
N GLN A 86 33.39 7.80 -10.35
CA GLN A 86 34.29 8.35 -11.36
C GLN A 86 35.35 7.35 -11.82
N ASN A 87 35.54 6.23 -11.10
CA ASN A 87 36.57 5.24 -11.39
C ASN A 87 36.14 4.24 -12.46
N ASP A 88 34.85 3.91 -12.52
CA ASP A 88 34.29 2.87 -13.38
C ASP A 88 33.01 3.30 -14.12
N GLY A 89 32.43 4.45 -13.77
CA GLY A 89 31.22 4.97 -14.40
C GLY A 89 29.96 4.19 -14.05
N VAL A 90 29.97 3.46 -12.94
CA VAL A 90 28.85 2.67 -12.43
C VAL A 90 28.02 3.51 -11.44
N LEU A 91 26.70 3.42 -11.56
CA LEU A 91 25.72 4.01 -10.65
C LEU A 91 25.53 3.09 -9.44
N TYR A 92 25.72 3.66 -8.25
CA TYR A 92 25.66 2.98 -6.97
C TYR A 92 24.63 3.63 -6.04
N VAL A 93 24.05 2.83 -5.16
CA VAL A 93 23.26 3.29 -4.01
C VAL A 93 24.19 3.97 -3.00
N ARG A 94 23.87 5.19 -2.58
CA ARG A 94 24.66 5.98 -1.61
C ARG A 94 24.26 5.70 -0.17
N ARG A 95 22.98 5.46 0.08
CA ARG A 95 22.42 5.15 1.40
C ARG A 95 21.22 4.24 1.21
N LYS A 96 20.80 3.57 2.28
CA LYS A 96 19.58 2.76 2.29
C LYS A 96 18.42 3.57 1.73
N ILE A 97 17.65 2.96 0.84
CA ILE A 97 16.49 3.55 0.20
C ILE A 97 15.28 2.97 0.90
N ASP A 98 14.49 3.84 1.50
CA ASP A 98 13.16 3.59 2.04
C ASP A 98 12.21 4.41 1.14
N ARG A 99 11.35 3.74 0.38
CA ARG A 99 10.51 4.39 -0.62
C ARG A 99 9.42 5.21 0.06
N GLU A 100 8.90 4.74 1.18
CA GLU A 100 7.87 5.41 1.98
C GLU A 100 8.40 6.73 2.54
N GLU A 101 9.68 6.79 2.91
CA GLU A 101 10.33 8.03 3.38
C GLU A 101 10.65 8.98 2.23
N VAL A 102 11.25 8.49 1.13
CA VAL A 102 11.92 9.36 0.15
C VAL A 102 11.10 9.60 -1.12
N CYS A 103 10.15 8.72 -1.42
CA CYS A 103 9.39 8.68 -2.68
C CYS A 103 7.86 8.77 -2.48
N ALA A 104 7.38 9.21 -1.31
CA ALA A 104 5.95 9.32 -0.95
C ALA A 104 5.05 10.04 -1.99
N GLN A 105 5.61 10.83 -2.91
CA GLN A 105 4.87 11.54 -3.97
C GLN A 105 5.25 11.11 -5.39
N SER A 106 6.34 10.37 -5.59
CA SER A 106 6.78 9.90 -6.91
C SER A 106 7.72 8.70 -6.79
N SER A 107 7.36 7.58 -7.42
CA SER A 107 8.19 6.37 -7.52
C SER A 107 9.47 6.54 -8.36
N THR A 108 9.67 7.72 -8.94
CA THR A 108 10.85 8.00 -9.78
C THR A 108 11.73 9.07 -9.16
N HIS A 109 13.01 8.73 -9.00
CA HIS A 109 14.05 9.66 -8.60
C HIS A 109 14.87 10.09 -9.83
N SER A 110 14.95 11.40 -10.07
CA SER A 110 15.62 11.95 -11.26
C SER A 110 16.96 12.57 -10.87
N LEU A 111 18.04 12.09 -11.47
CA LEU A 111 19.38 12.64 -11.31
C LEU A 111 19.81 13.31 -12.61
N VAL A 112 20.44 14.48 -12.50
CA VAL A 112 21.10 15.13 -13.64
C VAL A 112 22.58 14.76 -13.62
N LEU A 113 23.10 14.24 -14.72
CA LEU A 113 24.53 14.06 -14.92
C LEU A 113 25.07 15.24 -15.71
N THR A 114 26.15 15.87 -15.23
CA THR A 114 26.91 16.85 -16.00
C THR A 114 28.26 16.26 -16.38
N ALA A 115 28.45 15.97 -17.66
CA ALA A 115 29.77 15.70 -18.20
C ALA A 115 30.51 17.03 -18.39
N LEU A 116 31.73 17.16 -17.87
CA LEU A 116 32.65 18.26 -18.20
C LEU A 116 33.86 17.66 -18.93
N ASP A 117 34.34 18.32 -19.98
CA ASP A 117 35.61 17.97 -20.62
C ASP A 117 36.80 18.70 -20.00
N GLY A 118 38.00 18.15 -20.20
CA GLY A 118 39.27 18.74 -19.74
C GLY A 118 39.79 19.87 -20.63
N GLY A 119 38.98 20.39 -21.57
CA GLY A 119 39.38 21.42 -22.52
C GLY A 119 39.59 22.80 -21.90
N LYS A 120 40.21 23.71 -22.66
CA LYS A 120 40.29 25.14 -22.33
C LYS A 120 39.81 25.94 -23.55
N PRO A 121 38.60 26.54 -23.50
CA PRO A 121 37.60 26.47 -22.43
C PRO A 121 36.98 25.07 -22.31
N PRO A 122 36.51 24.66 -21.11
CA PRO A 122 35.83 23.40 -20.93
C PRO A 122 34.45 23.43 -21.60
N LYS A 123 34.05 22.33 -22.21
CA LYS A 123 32.66 22.11 -22.64
C LYS A 123 31.97 21.17 -21.67
N SER A 124 30.68 21.38 -21.47
CA SER A 124 29.85 20.50 -20.66
C SER A 124 28.63 20.00 -21.43
N GLY A 125 28.09 18.86 -21.01
CA GLY A 125 26.84 18.29 -21.51
C GLY A 125 26.05 17.67 -20.37
N ASN A 126 24.74 17.85 -20.38
CA ASN A 126 23.86 17.30 -19.34
C ASN A 126 23.10 16.07 -19.88
N MET A 127 22.82 15.12 -19.00
CA MET A 127 22.06 13.90 -19.27
C MET A 127 21.14 13.61 -18.08
N ASN A 128 19.87 13.33 -18.31
CA ASN A 128 18.95 12.95 -17.25
C ASN A 128 18.98 11.43 -17.06
N ILE A 129 19.14 10.99 -15.82
CA ILE A 129 18.93 9.61 -15.38
C ILE A 129 17.65 9.58 -14.56
N VAL A 130 16.75 8.68 -14.92
CA VAL A 130 15.57 8.37 -14.12
C VAL A 130 15.79 7.00 -13.50
N VAL A 131 15.79 6.94 -12.18
CA VAL A 131 15.82 5.68 -11.42
C VAL A 131 14.41 5.43 -10.89
N ASN A 132 13.81 4.32 -11.31
CA ASN A 132 12.55 3.85 -10.77
C ASN A 132 12.85 3.04 -9.50
N VAL A 133 12.36 3.51 -8.35
CA VAL A 133 12.45 2.76 -7.10
C VAL A 133 11.25 1.82 -7.07
N LEU A 134 11.53 0.52 -7.11
CA LEU A 134 10.50 -0.52 -7.05
C LEU A 134 10.14 -0.79 -5.60
N ASP A 135 8.85 -0.76 -5.35
CA ASP A 135 8.23 -1.07 -4.06
C ASP A 135 8.50 -2.52 -3.64
N VAL A 136 8.75 -2.71 -2.35
CA VAL A 136 8.90 -4.03 -1.69
C VAL A 136 7.86 -4.10 -0.58
N ASN A 137 7.19 -5.25 -0.43
CA ASN A 137 6.20 -5.44 0.64
C ASN A 137 6.90 -5.59 1.99
N ASP A 138 7.25 -4.49 2.64
CA ASP A 138 7.94 -4.45 3.93
C ASP A 138 7.18 -3.68 5.02
N ASN A 139 6.03 -3.09 4.69
CA ASN A 139 5.09 -2.56 5.67
C ASN A 139 3.91 -3.51 5.86
N THR A 140 3.41 -3.59 7.10
CA THR A 140 2.21 -4.37 7.43
C THR A 140 1.01 -3.45 7.54
N PRO A 141 -0.23 -3.89 7.22
CA PRO A 141 -1.41 -3.06 7.38
C PRO A 141 -1.61 -2.59 8.83
N VAL A 142 -1.85 -1.30 9.04
CA VAL A 142 -2.02 -0.71 10.38
C VAL A 142 -3.46 -0.25 10.58
N PHE A 143 -4.16 -0.85 11.57
CA PHE A 143 -5.49 -0.37 11.97
C PHE A 143 -5.43 1.02 12.63
N SER A 144 -6.42 1.86 12.29
CA SER A 144 -6.57 3.21 12.83
C SER A 144 -6.86 3.31 14.33
N LYS A 145 -7.26 2.20 14.96
CA LYS A 145 -7.55 2.11 16.41
C LYS A 145 -6.98 0.82 16.98
N ASP A 146 -6.56 0.88 18.23
CA ASP A 146 -6.11 -0.30 18.97
C ASP A 146 -7.25 -1.21 19.41
N VAL A 147 -8.41 -0.61 19.72
CA VAL A 147 -9.62 -1.33 20.15
C VAL A 147 -10.82 -0.70 19.47
N TYR A 148 -11.64 -1.53 18.85
CA TYR A 148 -12.95 -1.14 18.31
C TYR A 148 -14.03 -1.61 19.28
N SER A 149 -14.93 -0.71 19.70
CA SER A 149 -16.07 -1.08 20.53
C SER A 149 -17.33 -0.36 20.10
N VAL A 150 -18.45 -1.09 20.09
CA VAL A 150 -19.75 -0.60 19.65
C VAL A 150 -20.89 -1.27 20.41
N LEU A 151 -22.02 -0.57 20.51
CA LEU A 151 -23.27 -1.11 21.03
C LEU A 151 -24.16 -1.52 19.87
N LEU A 152 -24.79 -2.68 19.96
CA LEU A 152 -25.70 -3.20 18.96
C LEU A 152 -26.98 -3.69 19.63
N SER A 153 -28.14 -3.22 19.17
CA SER A 153 -29.43 -3.71 19.66
C SER A 153 -29.64 -5.16 19.20
N GLU A 154 -30.17 -6.04 20.05
CA GLU A 154 -30.42 -7.44 19.63
C GLU A 154 -31.46 -7.54 18.50
N ASN A 155 -32.43 -6.63 18.49
CA ASN A 155 -33.46 -6.55 17.45
C ASN A 155 -32.98 -5.83 16.17
N ALA A 156 -31.67 -5.62 16.01
CA ALA A 156 -31.11 -5.01 14.81
C ALA A 156 -31.44 -5.85 13.56
N PRO A 157 -32.02 -5.25 12.50
CA PRO A 157 -32.31 -5.98 11.28
C PRO A 157 -31.04 -6.56 10.63
N ILE A 158 -31.19 -7.69 9.93
CA ILE A 158 -30.14 -8.23 9.06
C ILE A 158 -29.76 -7.17 8.00
N GLY A 159 -28.47 -7.00 7.77
CA GLY A 159 -27.87 -5.98 6.92
C GLY A 159 -27.54 -4.67 7.65
N THR A 160 -27.85 -4.55 8.94
CA THR A 160 -27.47 -3.37 9.73
C THR A 160 -25.95 -3.28 9.83
N THR A 161 -25.39 -2.12 9.47
CA THR A 161 -23.97 -1.81 9.71
C THR A 161 -23.71 -1.71 11.21
N VAL A 162 -22.81 -2.55 11.70
CA VAL A 162 -22.39 -2.58 13.10
C VAL A 162 -21.28 -1.58 13.33
N ILE A 163 -20.20 -1.69 12.56
CA ILE A 163 -19.05 -0.79 12.61
C ILE A 163 -18.25 -0.91 11.31
N GLN A 164 -17.56 0.16 10.92
CA GLN A 164 -16.56 0.11 9.87
C GLN A 164 -15.17 0.23 10.48
N VAL A 165 -14.33 -0.78 10.25
CA VAL A 165 -12.92 -0.73 10.63
C VAL A 165 -12.10 -0.17 9.48
N ASN A 166 -10.97 0.45 9.83
CA ASN A 166 -10.09 1.05 8.84
C ASN A 166 -8.64 0.73 9.20
N ALA A 167 -7.92 0.17 8.23
CA ALA A 167 -6.49 0.01 8.24
C ALA A 167 -5.87 0.78 7.06
N THR A 168 -4.59 1.05 7.15
CA THR A 168 -3.79 1.70 6.11
C THR A 168 -2.44 1.00 6.00
N ASP A 169 -1.96 0.86 4.78
CA ASP A 169 -0.63 0.34 4.46
C ASP A 169 0.13 1.42 3.69
N LEU A 170 1.44 1.50 3.90
CA LEU A 170 2.30 2.53 3.31
C LEU A 170 2.87 2.13 1.96
N ASP A 171 2.84 0.84 1.64
CA ASP A 171 3.38 0.29 0.39
C ASP A 171 2.54 0.71 -0.83
N ASP A 172 3.10 0.60 -2.03
CA ASP A 172 2.43 1.00 -3.28
C ASP A 172 1.68 -0.16 -3.97
N GLY A 173 0.63 0.18 -4.71
CA GLY A 173 -0.11 -0.78 -5.52
C GLY A 173 -0.68 -1.95 -4.70
N GLN A 174 -0.34 -3.19 -5.07
CA GLN A 174 -0.88 -4.40 -4.41
C GLN A 174 -0.30 -4.62 -3.01
N ASN A 175 0.92 -4.17 -2.77
CA ASN A 175 1.57 -4.28 -1.47
C ASN A 175 0.88 -3.35 -0.45
N GLY A 176 0.30 -2.23 -0.90
CA GLY A 176 -0.52 -1.36 -0.04
C GLY A 176 -2.02 -1.63 -0.04
N GLU A 177 -2.52 -2.55 -0.87
CA GLU A 177 -3.96 -2.75 -1.06
C GLU A 177 -4.54 -3.69 -0.01
N ILE A 178 -5.40 -3.14 0.86
CA ILE A 178 -5.91 -3.87 2.01
C ILE A 178 -7.10 -4.78 1.66
N TYR A 179 -7.10 -5.94 2.28
CA TYR A 179 -8.16 -6.93 2.30
C TYR A 179 -8.54 -7.24 3.76
N TYR A 180 -9.83 -7.10 4.10
CA TYR A 180 -10.33 -7.38 5.44
C TYR A 180 -10.99 -8.75 5.55
N SER A 181 -10.79 -9.42 6.68
CA SER A 181 -11.41 -10.71 6.99
C SER A 181 -11.64 -10.86 8.50
N PHE A 182 -12.40 -11.89 8.87
CA PHE A 182 -12.38 -12.38 10.25
C PHE A 182 -11.11 -13.21 10.46
N GLY A 183 -10.53 -13.10 11.66
CA GLY A 183 -9.33 -13.84 12.03
C GLY A 183 -9.56 -15.36 12.01
N ASN A 184 -8.46 -16.11 11.90
CA ASN A 184 -8.50 -17.57 11.76
C ASN A 184 -9.08 -18.30 13.00
N SER A 185 -9.11 -17.65 14.16
CA SER A 185 -9.63 -18.21 15.41
C SER A 185 -11.16 -18.06 15.57
N VAL A 186 -11.83 -17.34 14.66
CA VAL A 186 -13.25 -17.03 14.75
C VAL A 186 -14.11 -18.28 14.55
N SER A 187 -15.11 -18.48 15.42
CA SER A 187 -15.97 -19.66 15.38
C SER A 187 -17.00 -19.61 14.24
N ASN A 188 -17.41 -20.77 13.74
CA ASN A 188 -18.46 -20.88 12.70
C ASN A 188 -19.79 -20.20 13.09
N GLN A 189 -20.08 -20.08 14.39
CA GLN A 189 -21.26 -19.36 14.89
C GLN A 189 -21.17 -17.86 14.62
N LEU A 190 -19.99 -17.25 14.77
CA LEU A 190 -19.79 -15.83 14.49
C LEU A 190 -20.00 -15.52 12.99
N PHE A 191 -19.53 -16.39 12.09
CA PHE A 191 -19.77 -16.27 10.64
C PHE A 191 -21.24 -16.39 10.23
N ALA A 192 -22.10 -16.93 11.10
CA ALA A 192 -23.54 -16.99 10.89
C ALA A 192 -24.24 -15.69 11.36
N ILE A 193 -23.64 -14.96 12.29
CA ILE A 193 -24.24 -13.77 12.92
C ILE A 193 -23.72 -12.48 12.30
N PHE A 194 -22.44 -12.42 11.91
CA PHE A 194 -21.81 -11.24 11.33
C PHE A 194 -21.18 -11.54 9.98
N ASP A 195 -21.05 -10.49 9.16
CA ASP A 195 -20.29 -10.50 7.92
C ASP A 195 -19.31 -9.32 7.90
N ILE A 196 -18.22 -9.43 7.15
CA ILE A 196 -17.27 -8.34 6.95
C ILE A 196 -17.04 -8.12 5.46
N ASN A 197 -17.18 -6.87 5.01
CA ASN A 197 -16.88 -6.51 3.64
C ASN A 197 -15.36 -6.45 3.44
N PRO A 198 -14.79 -7.28 2.55
CA PRO A 198 -13.34 -7.39 2.40
C PRO A 198 -12.66 -6.16 1.82
N SER A 199 -13.42 -5.25 1.20
CA SER A 199 -12.89 -4.04 0.56
C SER A 199 -13.07 -2.78 1.42
N THR A 200 -14.10 -2.74 2.26
CA THR A 200 -14.43 -1.53 3.04
C THR A 200 -14.19 -1.67 4.54
N GLY A 201 -13.99 -2.89 5.05
CA GLY A 201 -13.90 -3.16 6.49
C GLY A 201 -15.23 -2.99 7.22
N GLU A 202 -16.35 -2.93 6.49
CA GLU A 202 -17.68 -2.81 7.09
C GLU A 202 -18.15 -4.14 7.67
N ILE A 203 -18.43 -4.17 8.97
CA ILE A 203 -19.01 -5.31 9.66
C ILE A 203 -20.53 -5.11 9.73
N THR A 204 -21.30 -6.11 9.30
CA THR A 204 -22.77 -6.06 9.25
C THR A 204 -23.40 -7.24 9.96
N VAL A 205 -24.66 -7.07 10.38
CA VAL A 205 -25.48 -8.16 10.92
C VAL A 205 -25.93 -9.09 9.79
N LYS A 206 -25.67 -10.39 9.94
CA LYS A 206 -26.04 -11.44 8.99
C LYS A 206 -27.08 -12.42 9.55
N GLY A 207 -27.08 -12.61 10.87
CA GLY A 207 -27.96 -13.54 11.57
C GLY A 207 -28.76 -12.88 12.69
N VAL A 208 -29.55 -13.68 13.38
CA VAL A 208 -30.31 -13.24 14.55
C VAL A 208 -29.39 -13.13 15.75
N ILE A 209 -29.62 -12.11 16.58
CA ILE A 209 -28.93 -11.86 17.83
C ILE A 209 -29.97 -11.96 18.94
N ASP A 210 -29.57 -12.55 20.06
CA ASP A 210 -30.40 -12.80 21.24
C ASP A 210 -29.53 -12.46 22.46
N TYR A 211 -29.96 -11.46 23.23
CA TYR A 211 -29.26 -10.97 24.40
C TYR A 211 -29.23 -12.01 25.52
N GLU A 212 -30.34 -12.71 25.77
CA GLU A 212 -30.44 -13.80 26.75
C GLU A 212 -29.49 -14.95 26.41
N GLN A 213 -29.21 -15.18 25.13
CA GLN A 213 -28.20 -16.14 24.70
C GLN A 213 -26.77 -15.62 24.88
N LYS A 214 -26.49 -14.39 24.42
CA LYS A 214 -25.14 -13.80 24.46
C LYS A 214 -25.15 -12.27 24.38
N ASP A 215 -24.71 -11.65 25.46
CA ASP A 215 -24.66 -10.19 25.65
C ASP A 215 -23.43 -9.48 25.04
N LYS A 216 -22.39 -10.24 24.63
CA LYS A 216 -21.14 -9.68 24.11
C LYS A 216 -20.48 -10.59 23.07
N TYR A 217 -20.05 -10.00 21.97
CA TYR A 217 -19.18 -10.61 20.99
C TYR A 217 -17.79 -9.94 20.98
N GLU A 218 -16.76 -10.77 20.97
CA GLU A 218 -15.37 -10.34 20.79
C GLU A 218 -14.87 -11.05 19.53
N ILE A 219 -14.66 -10.25 18.49
CA ILE A 219 -14.37 -10.73 17.14
C ILE A 219 -12.95 -10.32 16.80
N GLU A 220 -12.12 -11.30 16.47
CA GLU A 220 -10.82 -11.05 15.88
C GLU A 220 -11.01 -10.72 14.39
N ILE A 221 -10.46 -9.59 13.96
CA ILE A 221 -10.44 -9.15 12.58
C ILE A 221 -9.00 -9.12 12.10
N GLU A 222 -8.81 -9.39 10.82
CA GLU A 222 -7.52 -9.40 10.14
C GLU A 222 -7.57 -8.39 8.99
N ALA A 223 -6.51 -7.59 8.88
CA ALA A 223 -6.20 -6.82 7.68
C ALA A 223 -4.96 -7.44 7.05
N SER A 224 -5.05 -7.78 5.77
CA SER A 224 -3.96 -8.32 4.95
C SER A 224 -3.71 -7.40 3.77
N ASP A 225 -2.46 -7.20 3.39
CA ASP A 225 -2.15 -6.66 2.07
C ASP A 225 -2.40 -7.71 0.96
N LYS A 226 -2.13 -7.34 -0.31
CA LYS A 226 -2.20 -8.24 -1.47
C LYS A 226 -0.82 -8.51 -2.09
N GLY A 227 0.24 -8.36 -1.32
CA GLY A 227 1.60 -8.68 -1.73
C GLY A 227 1.77 -10.16 -2.08
N LEU A 228 2.89 -10.48 -2.77
CA LEU A 228 3.19 -11.87 -3.16
C LEU A 228 3.32 -12.79 -1.93
N ALA A 229 3.89 -12.26 -0.86
CA ALA A 229 3.90 -12.85 0.47
C ALA A 229 3.17 -11.88 1.40
N PRO A 230 1.86 -12.09 1.63
CA PRO A 230 1.06 -11.11 2.34
C PRO A 230 1.52 -10.89 3.77
N LEU A 231 1.53 -9.63 4.19
CA LEU A 231 1.71 -9.24 5.58
C LEU A 231 0.34 -8.93 6.18
N THR A 232 0.14 -9.38 7.41
CA THR A 232 -1.16 -9.30 8.09
C THR A 232 -1.02 -8.68 9.47
N THR A 233 -2.11 -8.04 9.92
CA THR A 233 -2.27 -7.55 11.29
C THR A 233 -3.64 -7.91 11.80
N GLU A 234 -3.71 -8.31 13.07
CA GLU A 234 -4.94 -8.72 13.75
C GLU A 234 -5.32 -7.71 14.84
N LYS A 235 -6.63 -7.47 15.02
CA LYS A 235 -7.20 -6.63 16.09
C LYS A 235 -8.52 -7.20 16.59
N SER A 236 -8.97 -6.74 17.76
CA SER A 236 -10.24 -7.17 18.35
C SER A 236 -11.33 -6.09 18.23
N VAL A 237 -12.52 -6.52 17.84
CA VAL A 237 -13.76 -5.73 17.83
C VAL A 237 -14.68 -6.25 18.93
N ILE A 238 -15.09 -5.37 19.83
CA ILE A 238 -15.99 -5.67 20.94
C ILE A 238 -17.38 -5.12 20.64
N ILE A 239 -18.33 -6.00 20.37
CA ILE A 239 -19.74 -5.67 20.15
C ILE A 239 -20.49 -6.03 21.44
N LYS A 240 -21.05 -5.03 22.11
CA LYS A 240 -21.92 -5.25 23.28
C LYS A 240 -23.37 -5.20 22.83
N ILE A 241 -24.13 -6.23 23.18
CA ILE A 241 -25.55 -6.32 22.84
C ILE A 241 -26.35 -5.51 23.85
N VAL A 242 -27.32 -4.76 23.34
CA VAL A 242 -28.29 -4.02 24.15
C VAL A 242 -29.57 -4.83 24.19
N ASP A 243 -29.94 -5.21 25.41
CA ASP A 243 -31.18 -5.87 25.79
C ASP A 243 -32.41 -5.05 25.39
N VAL A 244 -33.38 -5.73 24.82
CA VAL A 244 -34.73 -5.28 24.50
C VAL A 244 -35.70 -6.19 25.24
N ASN A 245 -36.64 -5.58 25.97
CA ASN A 245 -37.69 -6.32 26.68
C ASN A 245 -38.67 -7.02 25.72
N ASP A 246 -38.29 -8.18 25.22
CA ASP A 246 -39.04 -9.06 24.32
C ASP A 246 -39.53 -10.35 25.00
N ASN A 247 -39.02 -10.64 26.20
CA ASN A 247 -39.47 -11.72 27.07
C ASN A 247 -40.63 -11.29 27.98
N ALA A 248 -41.70 -12.08 27.99
CA ALA A 248 -42.83 -11.89 28.89
C ALA A 248 -42.50 -12.43 30.30
N PRO A 249 -43.04 -11.82 31.38
CA PRO A 249 -42.81 -12.33 32.72
C PRO A 249 -43.44 -13.73 32.88
N GLU A 250 -42.62 -14.70 33.28
CA GLU A 250 -43.09 -16.05 33.62
C GLU A 250 -43.25 -16.18 35.14
N ILE A 251 -44.45 -16.57 35.58
CA ILE A 251 -44.76 -16.79 37.01
C ILE A 251 -44.77 -18.31 37.23
N GLU A 252 -43.72 -18.84 37.87
CA GLU A 252 -43.73 -20.22 38.34
C GLU A 252 -44.50 -20.31 39.67
N VAL A 253 -45.73 -20.80 39.60
CA VAL A 253 -46.50 -21.06 40.82
C VAL A 253 -46.11 -22.42 41.39
N THR A 254 -45.17 -22.40 42.33
CA THR A 254 -44.66 -23.60 43.00
C THR A 254 -45.62 -24.20 44.03
N SER A 255 -46.68 -23.48 44.42
CA SER A 255 -47.77 -24.04 45.25
C SER A 255 -49.04 -23.17 45.25
N PHE A 256 -50.12 -23.68 44.65
CA PHE A 256 -51.48 -23.18 44.88
C PHE A 256 -52.14 -23.96 46.03
N SER A 257 -51.73 -23.70 47.27
CA SER A 257 -52.58 -23.85 48.46
C SER A 257 -51.76 -23.65 49.74
N SER A 258 -51.84 -22.46 50.31
CA SER A 258 -51.68 -22.28 51.75
C SER A 258 -53.08 -22.10 52.34
N SER A 259 -53.56 -23.06 53.14
CA SER A 259 -54.76 -22.83 53.93
C SER A 259 -54.43 -21.83 55.04
N ILE A 260 -55.16 -20.72 55.07
CA ILE A 260 -54.97 -19.66 56.05
C ILE A 260 -55.99 -19.86 57.18
N PRO A 261 -55.56 -19.91 58.45
CA PRO A 261 -56.46 -19.96 59.59
C PRO A 261 -57.37 -18.73 59.64
N GLU A 262 -58.64 -18.92 60.03
CA GLU A 262 -59.65 -17.86 60.10
C GLU A 262 -59.29 -16.70 61.06
N ASP A 263 -58.44 -16.95 62.05
CA ASP A 263 -57.98 -15.97 63.05
C ASP A 263 -56.69 -15.23 62.65
N SER A 264 -56.34 -15.26 61.36
CA SER A 264 -55.11 -14.61 60.85
C SER A 264 -55.16 -13.09 61.02
N ARG A 265 -54.09 -12.53 61.58
CA ARG A 265 -53.97 -11.09 61.84
C ARG A 265 -53.81 -10.29 60.54
N PRO A 266 -54.21 -9.01 60.51
CA PRO A 266 -53.87 -8.12 59.40
C PRO A 266 -52.35 -8.10 59.15
N GLY A 267 -51.94 -8.32 57.91
CA GLY A 267 -50.53 -8.42 57.51
C GLY A 267 -49.98 -9.84 57.36
N THR A 268 -50.80 -10.88 57.57
CA THR A 268 -50.42 -12.26 57.24
C THR A 268 -50.07 -12.38 55.76
N THR A 269 -48.83 -12.78 55.46
CA THR A 269 -48.33 -13.02 54.10
C THR A 269 -48.96 -14.28 53.53
N THR A 270 -49.48 -14.17 52.31
CA THR A 270 -50.13 -15.28 51.59
C THR A 270 -49.38 -15.54 50.29
N ILE A 271 -49.37 -16.79 49.86
CA ILE A 271 -48.90 -17.16 48.53
C ILE A 271 -50.15 -17.19 47.65
N SER A 272 -50.26 -16.27 46.70
CA SER A 272 -51.38 -16.18 45.74
C SER A 272 -50.92 -16.58 44.35
#